data_AF-A0A820N6W3-F1
#
_entry.id   AF-A0A820N6W3-F1
#
_cell.length_a   1.000
_cell.length_b   1.000
_cell.length_c   1.000
_cell.angle_alpha   90.00
_cell.angle_beta   90.00
_cell.angle_gamma   90.00
#
_symmetry.space_group_name_H-M   'P 1'
#
loop_
_entity.id
_entity.type
_entity.pdbx_description
1 polymer ?
#
loop_
_entity_poly.entity_id
_entity_poly.type
_entity_poly.pdbx_seq_one_letter_code
_entity_poly.pdbx_strand_id
1 'polypeptide(L)'
;MHKLQLFFVLSIGTLSIVISNYSSALTSFSQSYCRSGCPGVATYYYQALQFTVSVNGNYTIISESDMDVYGYLYNNSFNPASALTNVLDMNDEGAGNGGQFMFSRIFQTLTQYILVVTTYDQAVTGPFSIIVTGPALIQFSQINGS
;
A
#
# COMPACT_ATOMS: atom_id res chain seq x y z
N MET A 1 7.27 -54.22 30.05
CA MET A 1 7.09 -52.75 30.11
C MET A 1 6.86 -52.24 28.70
N HIS A 2 5.64 -51.83 28.34
CA HIS A 2 5.32 -51.34 26.99
C HIS A 2 5.65 -49.85 26.91
N LYS A 3 6.52 -49.48 25.96
CA LYS A 3 7.01 -48.12 25.75
C LYS A 3 5.97 -47.36 24.92
N LEU A 4 5.26 -46.41 25.53
CA LEU A 4 4.32 -45.53 24.84
C LEU A 4 5.13 -44.50 24.03
N GLN A 5 5.10 -44.60 22.71
CA GLN A 5 5.65 -43.56 21.82
C GLN A 5 4.57 -42.50 21.58
N LEU A 6 4.79 -41.30 22.12
CA LEU A 6 4.04 -40.11 21.73
C LEU A 6 4.53 -39.64 20.36
N PHE A 7 3.65 -39.68 19.37
CA PHE A 7 3.87 -38.98 18.11
C PHE A 7 3.32 -37.56 18.22
N PHE A 8 4.20 -36.56 18.24
CA PHE A 8 3.80 -35.18 17.99
C PHE A 8 3.67 -34.99 16.47
N VAL A 9 2.45 -34.88 15.98
CA VAL A 9 2.21 -34.42 14.60
C VAL A 9 2.25 -32.90 14.63
N LEU A 10 3.35 -32.31 14.15
CA LEU A 10 3.41 -30.87 13.92
C LEU A 10 2.58 -30.58 12.65
N SER A 11 1.33 -30.15 12.84
CA SER A 11 0.52 -29.61 11.73
C SER A 11 1.12 -28.26 11.33
N ILE A 12 2.01 -28.26 10.36
CA ILE A 12 2.46 -27.04 9.70
C ILE A 12 1.30 -26.58 8.82
N GLY A 13 0.44 -25.71 9.34
CA GLY A 13 -0.67 -25.15 8.57
C GLY A 13 -0.13 -24.57 7.26
N THR A 14 -0.73 -24.93 6.13
CA THR A 14 -0.36 -24.35 4.84
C THR A 14 -0.58 -22.84 4.90
N LEU A 15 0.50 -22.07 4.76
CA LEU A 15 0.44 -20.62 4.56
C LEU A 15 -0.41 -20.37 3.30
N SER A 16 -1.66 -19.97 3.51
CA SER A 16 -2.56 -19.62 2.43
C SER A 16 -2.29 -18.17 2.06
N ILE A 17 -1.75 -17.95 0.86
CA ILE A 17 -1.65 -16.60 0.30
C ILE A 17 -3.03 -16.25 -0.25
N VAL A 18 -3.56 -15.11 0.18
CA VAL A 18 -4.81 -14.55 -0.33
C VAL A 18 -4.52 -13.27 -1.10
N ILE A 19 -5.46 -12.89 -1.98
CA ILE A 19 -5.37 -11.70 -2.82
C ILE A 19 -6.46 -10.72 -2.41
N SER A 20 -6.08 -9.49 -2.11
CA SER A 20 -7.01 -8.37 -1.90
C SER A 20 -6.88 -7.40 -3.08
N ASN A 21 -8.00 -6.85 -3.53
CA ASN A 21 -8.03 -5.87 -4.61
C ASN A 21 -8.76 -4.61 -4.16
N TYR A 22 -8.25 -3.46 -4.59
CA TYR A 22 -8.89 -2.16 -4.43
C TYR A 22 -8.76 -1.39 -5.73
N SER A 23 -9.83 -0.76 -6.21
CA SER A 23 -9.79 0.02 -7.45
C SER A 23 -10.44 1.38 -7.23
N SER A 24 -9.88 2.41 -7.85
CA SER A 24 -10.35 3.79 -7.76
C SER A 24 -9.84 4.59 -8.95
N ALA A 25 -9.98 5.91 -8.92
CA ALA A 25 -9.40 6.82 -9.90
C ALA A 25 -8.90 8.10 -9.24
N LEU A 26 -7.76 8.61 -9.73
CA LEU A 26 -7.36 9.99 -9.50
C LEU A 26 -8.13 10.87 -10.48
N THR A 27 -8.72 11.94 -9.97
CA THR A 27 -9.52 12.90 -10.77
C THR A 27 -9.08 14.32 -10.45
N SER A 28 -9.56 15.30 -11.22
CA SER A 28 -9.35 16.71 -10.91
C SER A 28 -9.98 17.17 -9.59
N PHE A 29 -10.85 16.36 -8.98
CA PHE A 29 -11.45 16.58 -7.67
C PHE A 29 -10.72 15.86 -6.53
N SER A 30 -9.74 14.99 -6.86
CA SER A 30 -8.89 14.39 -5.85
C SER A 30 -8.12 15.47 -5.11
N GLN A 31 -7.78 15.20 -3.85
CA GLN A 31 -6.91 16.10 -3.10
C GLN A 31 -5.56 16.19 -3.81
N SER A 32 -4.89 17.34 -3.71
CA SER A 32 -3.56 17.51 -4.27
C SER A 32 -2.57 18.01 -3.23
N TYR A 33 -1.30 17.73 -3.45
CA TYR A 33 -0.22 18.26 -2.63
C TYR A 33 0.97 18.73 -3.47
N CYS A 34 1.86 19.47 -2.81
CA CYS A 34 3.14 19.89 -3.37
C CYS A 34 4.21 18.86 -2.98
N ARG A 35 4.83 18.21 -3.97
CA ARG A 35 6.05 17.43 -3.75
C ARG A 35 7.26 18.38 -3.64
N SER A 36 8.35 17.94 -3.00
CA SER A 36 9.58 18.73 -2.85
C SER A 36 9.99 19.40 -4.17
N GLY A 37 10.21 20.72 -4.16
CA GLY A 37 10.60 21.49 -5.33
C GLY A 37 9.45 22.04 -6.19
N CYS A 38 8.18 21.84 -5.82
CA CYS A 38 7.06 22.46 -6.55
C CYS A 38 6.95 23.98 -6.25
N PRO A 39 6.39 24.79 -7.17
CA PRO A 39 6.31 26.26 -7.06
C PRO A 39 5.28 26.77 -6.01
N GLY A 40 4.97 25.98 -4.97
CA GLY A 40 3.97 26.27 -3.95
C GLY A 40 2.51 25.98 -4.37
N VAL A 41 2.28 25.51 -5.60
CA VAL A 41 0.96 25.11 -6.09
C VAL A 41 0.83 23.60 -6.00
N ALA A 42 -0.21 23.10 -5.34
CA ALA A 42 -0.47 21.67 -5.19
C ALA A 42 -0.94 21.06 -6.53
N THR A 43 -0.04 20.33 -7.20
CA THR A 43 -0.24 19.82 -8.57
C THR A 43 -0.26 18.30 -8.68
N TYR A 44 0.02 17.57 -7.61
CA TYR A 44 -0.03 16.11 -7.60
C TYR A 44 -1.32 15.62 -6.95
N TYR A 45 -2.26 15.13 -7.77
CA TYR A 45 -3.47 14.49 -7.27
C TYR A 45 -3.12 13.19 -6.56
N TYR A 46 -3.74 12.96 -5.40
CA TYR A 46 -3.51 11.76 -4.63
C TYR A 46 -4.78 11.18 -4.02
N GLN A 47 -4.69 9.91 -3.65
CA GLN A 47 -5.65 9.26 -2.76
C GLN A 47 -4.89 8.58 -1.62
N ALA A 48 -5.27 8.92 -0.38
CA ALA A 48 -4.72 8.31 0.82
C ALA A 48 -5.66 7.19 1.30
N LEU A 49 -5.10 6.02 1.52
CA LEU A 49 -5.81 4.80 1.91
C LEU A 49 -5.22 4.29 3.22
N GLN A 50 -6.01 4.28 4.29
CA GLN A 50 -5.61 3.62 5.53
C GLN A 50 -5.92 2.12 5.48
N PHE A 51 -5.07 1.32 6.13
CA PHE A 51 -5.32 -0.10 6.35
C PHE A 51 -4.62 -0.62 7.60
N THR A 52 -5.03 -1.81 8.03
CA THR A 52 -4.38 -2.63 9.05
C THR A 52 -4.31 -4.08 8.55
N VAL A 53 -3.46 -4.90 9.15
CA VAL A 53 -3.40 -6.34 8.89
C VAL A 53 -3.90 -7.14 10.09
N SER A 54 -4.60 -8.25 9.85
CA SER A 54 -5.07 -9.16 10.90
C SER A 54 -4.07 -10.26 11.25
N VAL A 55 -3.05 -10.46 10.39
CA VAL A 55 -1.98 -11.43 10.59
C VAL A 55 -0.63 -10.74 10.33
N ASN A 56 0.30 -10.85 11.29
CA ASN A 56 1.68 -10.41 11.10
C ASN A 56 2.30 -11.22 9.96
N GLY A 57 2.97 -10.55 9.02
CA GLY A 57 3.67 -11.28 7.96
C GLY A 57 4.07 -10.41 6.79
N ASN A 58 4.69 -11.04 5.80
CA ASN A 58 5.08 -10.36 4.57
C ASN A 58 3.88 -10.21 3.64
N TYR A 59 3.66 -8.99 3.16
CA TYR A 59 2.68 -8.66 2.14
C TYR A 59 3.38 -7.99 0.98
N THR A 60 2.88 -8.23 -0.23
CA THR A 60 3.29 -7.53 -1.44
C THR A 60 2.12 -6.69 -1.93
N ILE A 61 2.34 -5.38 -2.10
CA ILE A 61 1.38 -4.41 -2.61
C ILE A 61 1.89 -3.94 -3.97
N ILE A 62 1.05 -4.04 -5.00
CA ILE A 62 1.37 -3.65 -6.38
C ILE A 62 0.27 -2.69 -6.88
N SER A 63 0.66 -1.70 -7.67
CA SER A 63 -0.28 -0.90 -8.46
C SER A 63 -0.41 -1.41 -9.89
N GLU A 64 -1.59 -1.21 -10.48
CA GLU A 64 -1.86 -1.42 -11.90
C GLU A 64 -2.64 -0.23 -12.46
N SER A 65 -2.12 0.38 -13.51
CA SER A 65 -2.69 1.54 -14.18
C SER A 65 -2.04 1.73 -15.56
N ASP A 66 -2.69 2.52 -16.43
CA ASP A 66 -2.06 3.08 -17.63
C ASP A 66 -1.28 4.37 -17.31
N MET A 67 -1.44 4.93 -16.11
CA MET A 67 -0.66 6.06 -15.62
C MET A 67 0.68 5.60 -15.06
N ASP A 68 1.66 6.50 -15.04
CA ASP A 68 2.86 6.36 -14.21
C ASP A 68 2.52 6.69 -12.74
N VAL A 69 2.26 5.64 -11.97
CA VAL A 69 1.80 5.69 -10.59
C VAL A 69 2.98 5.64 -9.63
N TYR A 70 3.03 6.62 -8.74
CA TYR A 70 3.98 6.69 -7.65
C TYR A 70 3.27 6.37 -6.33
N GLY A 71 3.75 5.36 -5.61
CA GLY A 71 3.27 4.98 -4.29
C GLY A 71 4.12 5.54 -3.16
N TYR A 72 3.48 5.88 -2.05
CA TYR A 72 4.13 6.08 -0.76
C TYR A 72 3.47 5.24 0.30
N LEU A 73 4.28 4.57 1.10
CA LEU A 73 3.84 3.80 2.26
C LEU A 73 4.26 4.53 3.52
N TYR A 74 3.33 4.79 4.43
CA TYR A 74 3.56 5.49 5.69
C TYR A 74 3.25 4.60 6.89
N ASN A 75 3.93 4.91 7.99
CA ASN A 75 3.58 4.42 9.31
C ASN A 75 2.64 5.41 10.00
N ASN A 76 1.46 4.97 10.41
CA ASN A 76 0.49 5.69 11.23
C ASN A 76 -0.17 6.93 10.60
N SER A 77 0.58 7.90 10.08
CA SER A 77 0.01 9.15 9.56
C SER A 77 0.69 9.67 8.30
N PHE A 78 -0.12 10.33 7.46
CA PHE A 78 0.29 11.08 6.28
C PHE A 78 -0.14 12.54 6.44
N ASN A 79 0.75 13.47 6.15
CA ASN A 79 0.46 14.90 6.10
C ASN A 79 0.89 15.46 4.74
N PRO A 80 -0.04 15.94 3.89
CA PRO A 80 0.30 16.46 2.56
C PRO A 80 1.23 17.69 2.61
N ALA A 81 1.21 18.48 3.71
CA ALA A 81 2.12 19.60 3.90
C ALA A 81 3.54 19.17 4.32
N SER A 82 3.71 17.91 4.71
CA SER A 82 5.00 17.32 5.12
C SER A 82 5.08 15.87 4.62
N ALA A 83 4.93 15.69 3.31
CA ALA A 83 4.72 14.37 2.68
C ALA A 83 5.89 13.38 2.87
N LEU A 84 7.06 13.81 3.34
CA LEU A 84 8.19 12.92 3.63
C LEU A 84 8.25 12.46 5.10
N THR A 85 7.38 12.99 5.97
CA THR A 85 7.30 12.55 7.37
C THR A 85 6.64 11.18 7.45
N ASN A 86 7.18 10.28 8.29
CA ASN A 86 6.68 8.92 8.53
C ASN A 86 6.68 7.98 7.31
N VAL A 87 7.36 8.33 6.22
CA VAL A 87 7.52 7.44 5.05
C VAL A 87 8.32 6.22 5.46
N LEU A 88 7.75 5.05 5.17
CA LEU A 88 8.37 3.75 5.29
C LEU A 88 9.06 3.32 3.99
N ASP A 89 8.42 3.61 2.86
CA ASP A 89 8.87 3.23 1.53
C ASP A 89 8.19 4.12 0.48
N MET A 90 8.81 4.29 -0.68
CA MET A 90 8.27 5.07 -1.79
C MET A 90 8.87 4.55 -3.11
N ASN A 91 8.03 4.33 -4.11
CA ASN A 91 8.45 3.67 -5.35
C ASN A 91 7.47 4.05 -6.49
N ASP A 92 7.96 4.07 -7.71
CA ASP A 92 7.25 4.28 -8.99
C ASP A 92 7.61 3.21 -10.03
N GLU A 93 8.68 2.43 -9.83
CA GLU A 93 9.27 1.52 -10.83
C GLU A 93 9.41 0.09 -10.28
N GLY A 94 8.54 -0.28 -9.34
CA GLY A 94 8.63 -1.53 -8.58
C GLY A 94 7.99 -2.74 -9.24
N ALA A 95 7.02 -2.55 -10.15
CA ALA A 95 6.25 -3.62 -10.76
C ALA A 95 6.31 -3.56 -12.30
N GLY A 96 6.81 -4.64 -12.92
CA GLY A 96 6.59 -4.90 -14.35
C GLY A 96 7.11 -3.83 -15.32
N ASN A 97 6.25 -3.41 -16.27
CA ASN A 97 6.57 -2.62 -17.47
C ASN A 97 6.87 -1.12 -17.23
N GLY A 98 7.33 -0.78 -16.03
CA GLY A 98 7.65 0.58 -15.62
C GLY A 98 6.43 1.41 -15.22
N GLY A 99 6.65 2.38 -14.35
CA GLY A 99 5.62 3.31 -13.87
C GLY A 99 4.55 2.72 -12.96
N GLN A 100 4.78 1.55 -12.35
CA GLN A 100 3.93 1.00 -11.29
C GLN A 100 4.76 0.72 -10.04
N PHE A 101 4.27 1.16 -8.88
CA PHE A 101 4.92 0.86 -7.62
C PHE A 101 4.70 -0.58 -7.16
N MET A 102 5.70 -1.11 -6.44
CA MET A 102 5.62 -2.33 -5.66
C MET A 102 6.29 -2.14 -4.30
N PHE A 103 5.63 -2.63 -3.24
CA PHE A 103 6.19 -2.75 -1.90
C PHE A 103 6.12 -4.21 -1.45
N SER A 104 7.21 -4.76 -0.91
CA SER A 104 7.20 -6.03 -0.19
C SER A 104 7.70 -5.79 1.23
N ARG A 105 6.82 -5.97 2.23
CA ARG A 105 7.15 -5.63 3.62
C ARG A 105 6.45 -6.53 4.62
N ILE A 106 7.12 -6.75 5.75
CA ILE A 106 6.50 -7.33 6.95
C ILE A 106 5.65 -6.26 7.63
N PHE A 107 4.33 -6.46 7.62
CA PHE A 107 3.38 -5.65 8.38
C PHE A 107 3.04 -6.30 9.71
N GLN A 108 2.75 -5.45 10.70
CA GLN A 108 2.38 -5.85 12.05
C GLN A 108 0.91 -5.52 12.32
N THR A 109 0.23 -6.45 12.99
CA THR A 109 -1.09 -6.27 13.56
C THR A 109 -1.10 -5.08 14.53
N LEU A 110 -2.29 -4.48 14.73
CA LEU A 110 -2.50 -3.29 15.57
C LEU A 110 -1.72 -2.03 15.15
N THR A 111 -0.99 -2.08 14.04
CA THR A 111 -0.33 -0.92 13.43
C THR A 111 -1.18 -0.42 12.28
N GLN A 112 -1.44 0.89 12.28
CA GLN A 112 -2.08 1.57 11.15
C GLN A 112 -1.03 1.94 10.11
N TYR A 113 -1.32 1.61 8.86
CA TYR A 113 -0.51 2.01 7.72
C TYR A 113 -1.34 2.87 6.78
N ILE A 114 -0.66 3.75 6.04
CA ILE A 114 -1.30 4.55 5.00
C ILE A 114 -0.56 4.31 3.69
N LEU A 115 -1.29 3.94 2.66
CA LEU A 115 -0.84 3.91 1.28
C LEU A 115 -1.35 5.19 0.60
N VAL A 116 -0.44 6.02 0.11
CA VAL A 116 -0.79 7.15 -0.77
C VAL A 116 -0.48 6.74 -2.19
N VAL A 117 -1.51 6.83 -3.04
CA VAL A 117 -1.40 6.64 -4.49
C VAL A 117 -1.41 8.02 -5.13
N THR A 118 -0.37 8.33 -5.91
CA THR A 118 -0.21 9.57 -6.70
C THR A 118 0.45 9.22 -8.03
N THR A 119 0.84 10.21 -8.82
CA THR A 119 1.52 10.01 -10.10
C THR A 119 2.94 10.56 -10.10
N TYR A 120 3.78 10.05 -10.99
CA TYR A 120 5.13 10.57 -11.20
C TYR A 120 5.10 12.02 -11.70
N ASP A 121 4.27 12.27 -12.71
CA ASP A 121 4.03 13.58 -13.32
C ASP A 121 2.88 14.34 -12.66
N GLN A 122 2.90 15.65 -12.83
CA GLN A 122 1.89 16.57 -12.29
C GLN A 122 0.58 16.53 -13.09
N ALA A 123 -0.54 16.79 -12.41
CA ALA A 123 -1.87 16.92 -12.99
C ALA A 123 -2.36 15.71 -13.81
N VAL A 124 -1.74 14.54 -13.60
CA VAL A 124 -2.17 13.28 -14.23
C VAL A 124 -3.36 12.71 -13.46
N THR A 125 -4.34 12.21 -14.21
CA THR A 125 -5.58 11.61 -13.68
C THR A 125 -5.88 10.34 -14.47
N GLY A 126 -6.62 9.43 -13.85
CA GLY A 126 -6.90 8.13 -14.45
C GLY A 126 -7.25 7.07 -13.40
N PRO A 127 -7.76 5.92 -13.87
CA PRO A 127 -8.07 4.79 -13.01
C PRO A 127 -6.80 4.08 -12.55
N PHE A 128 -6.87 3.47 -11.37
CA PHE A 128 -5.83 2.58 -10.87
C PHE A 128 -6.44 1.45 -10.06
N SER A 129 -5.70 0.34 -9.96
CA SER A 129 -5.98 -0.76 -9.04
C SER A 129 -4.77 -1.04 -8.16
N ILE A 130 -5.03 -1.53 -6.96
CA ILE A 130 -4.06 -2.00 -5.99
C ILE A 130 -4.33 -3.47 -5.75
N ILE A 131 -3.32 -4.29 -5.97
CA ILE A 131 -3.34 -5.73 -5.72
C ILE A 131 -2.44 -6.01 -4.53
N VAL A 132 -2.97 -6.69 -3.53
CA VAL A 132 -2.20 -7.11 -2.35
C VAL A 132 -2.21 -8.62 -2.23
N THR A 133 -1.03 -9.22 -2.13
CA THR A 133 -0.87 -10.64 -1.76
C THR A 133 -0.26 -10.75 -0.38
N GLY A 134 -0.74 -11.70 0.42
CA GLY A 134 -0.22 -11.90 1.77
C GLY A 134 -0.98 -12.96 2.56
N PRO A 135 -0.66 -13.12 3.86
CA PRO A 135 -1.24 -14.16 4.71
C PRO A 135 -2.71 -13.91 5.13
N ALA A 136 -3.23 -12.69 4.91
CA ALA A 136 -4.62 -12.35 5.20
C ALA A 136 -5.15 -11.27 4.26
N LEU A 137 -6.49 -11.12 4.21
CA LEU A 137 -7.12 -10.06 3.42
C LEU A 137 -6.86 -8.70 4.08
N ILE A 138 -6.68 -7.68 3.24
CA ILE A 138 -6.60 -6.28 3.64
C ILE A 138 -7.84 -5.55 3.12
N GLN A 139 -8.37 -4.65 3.94
CA GLN A 139 -9.39 -3.69 3.52
C GLN A 139 -8.81 -2.28 3.63
N PHE A 140 -8.91 -1.53 2.54
CA PHE A 140 -8.55 -0.12 2.51
C PHE A 140 -9.77 0.73 2.85
N SER A 141 -9.55 1.79 3.62
CA SER A 141 -10.51 2.88 3.79
C SER A 141 -9.89 4.17 3.29
N GLN A 142 -10.62 4.93 2.49
CA GLN A 142 -10.14 6.23 2.04
C GLN A 142 -10.10 7.22 3.20
N ILE A 143 -9.00 7.94 3.32
CA ILE A 143 -8.88 9.11 4.18
C ILE A 143 -9.31 10.30 3.32
N ASN A 144 -10.50 10.83 3.58
CA ASN A 144 -10.89 12.14 3.06
C ASN A 144 -10.25 13.17 3.98
N GLY A 145 -9.36 14.03 3.46
CA GLY A 145 -8.77 15.06 4.32
C GLY A 145 -9.85 15.95 4.93
N SER A 146 -9.72 16.15 6.25
CA SER A 146 -10.50 17.07 7.07
C SER A 146 -10.27 18.52 6.69
#